data_AF-A0A7U9RDL4-F1
#
_entry.id   AF-A0A7U9RDL4-F1
#
_cell.length_a   1.000
_cell.length_b   1.000
_cell.length_c   1.000
_cell.angle_alpha   90.00
_cell.angle_beta   90.00
_cell.angle_gamma   90.00
#
_symmetry.space_group_name_H-M   'P 1'
#
loop_
_entity.id
_entity.type
_entity.pdbx_description
1 polymer ?
#
loop_
_entity_poly.entity_id
_entity_poly.type
_entity_poly.pdbx_seq_one_letter_code
_entity_poly.pdbx_strand_id
1 'polypeptide(L)' 'MQLNKDNLIKDGKMIFAVFCVLGSVVYVKPFGDVNSSPAYELEEVLKYYRKIEIMKK' A
#
# COMPACT_ATOMS: atom_id res chain seq x y z
N MET A 1 -8.54 6.58 -8.39
CA MET A 1 -7.10 6.26 -8.24
C MET A 1 -6.87 4.83 -8.70
N GLN A 2 -5.73 4.53 -9.31
CA GLN A 2 -5.37 3.17 -9.70
C GLN A 2 -3.99 2.82 -9.12
N LEU A 3 -3.95 1.85 -8.20
CA LEU A 3 -2.71 1.34 -7.65
C LEU A 3 -2.07 0.33 -8.57
N ASN A 4 -0.77 0.48 -8.81
CA ASN A 4 0.07 -0.46 -9.52
C ASN A 4 0.95 -1.23 -8.54
N LYS A 5 1.47 -2.38 -9.01
CA LYS A 5 2.48 -3.13 -8.26
C LYS A 5 3.68 -2.24 -7.93
N ASP A 6 4.25 -2.44 -6.75
CA ASP A 6 5.40 -1.72 -6.19
C ASP A 6 5.14 -0.23 -5.89
N ASN A 7 3.90 0.27 -6.06
CA ASN A 7 3.52 1.56 -5.47
C ASN A 7 3.67 1.51 -3.95
N LEU A 8 4.19 2.59 -3.40
CA LEU A 8 4.47 2.71 -1.98
C LEU A 8 3.33 3.44 -1.27
N ILE A 9 2.81 2.82 -0.23
CA ILE A 9 1.74 3.35 0.62
C ILE A 9 2.33 3.58 2.01
N LYS A 10 2.16 4.79 2.55
CA LYS A 10 2.60 5.14 3.89
C LYS A 10 1.45 4.98 4.90
N ASP A 11 1.78 4.38 6.04
CA ASP A 11 0.91 4.30 7.22
C ASP A 11 1.73 4.74 8.45
N GLY A 12 1.66 6.03 8.78
CA GLY A 12 2.46 6.61 9.85
C GLY A 12 3.97 6.46 9.60
N LYS A 13 4.63 5.57 10.35
CA LYS A 13 6.07 5.27 10.23
C LYS A 13 6.37 4.06 9.35
N MET A 14 5.35 3.30 8.95
CA MET A 14 5.50 2.12 8.11
C MET A 14 5.30 2.48 6.65
N ILE A 15 6.08 1.86 5.78
CA ILE A 15 5.87 1.92 4.33
C ILE A 15 5.54 0.51 3.87
N PHE A 16 4.56 0.42 2.97
CA PHE A 16 4.14 -0.82 2.36
C PHE A 16 4.24 -0.71 0.84
N ALA A 17 4.72 -1.77 0.21
CA ALA A 17 4.72 -1.90 -1.25
C ALA A 17 3.49 -2.71 -1.69
N VAL A 18 2.76 -2.21 -2.69
CA VAL A 18 1.64 -2.93 -3.31
C VAL A 18 2.16 -4.19 -3.99
N PHE A 19 1.67 -5.34 -3.57
CA PHE A 19 1.94 -6.61 -4.22
C PHE A 19 0.96 -6.87 -5.36
N CYS A 20 -0.35 -6.75 -5.07
CA CYS A 20 -1.41 -6.83 -6.07
C CYS A 20 -2.70 -6.18 -5.55
N VAL A 21 -3.64 -5.95 -6.47
CA VAL A 21 -5.00 -5.52 -6.16
C VAL A 21 -5.95 -6.61 -6.66
N LEU A 22 -6.80 -7.14 -5.78
CA LEU A 22 -7.83 -8.11 -6.14
C LEU A 22 -9.20 -7.52 -5.80
N GLY A 23 -9.94 -7.13 -6.83
CA GLY A 23 -11.21 -6.40 -6.66
C GLY A 23 -10.99 -5.10 -5.90
N SER A 24 -11.63 -4.96 -4.74
CA SER A 24 -11.52 -3.79 -3.86
C SER A 24 -10.52 -3.94 -2.71
N VAL A 25 -9.71 -5.01 -2.71
CA VAL A 25 -8.72 -5.29 -1.68
C VAL A 25 -7.31 -5.07 -2.23
N VAL A 26 -6.51 -4.29 -1.51
CA VAL A 26 -5.10 -4.05 -1.83
C VAL A 26 -4.24 -4.95 -0.96
N TYR A 27 -3.44 -5.81 -1.58
CA TYR A 27 -2.48 -6.67 -0.88
C TYR A 27 -1.12 -6.01 -0.89
N VAL A 28 -0.51 -5.88 0.28
CA VAL A 28 0.76 -5.17 0.44
C VAL A 28 1.78 -5.98 1.23
N LYS A 29 3.05 -5.63 1.08
CA LYS A 29 4.17 -6.18 1.84
C LYS A 29 4.91 -5.06 2.57
N PRO A 30 5.46 -5.30 3.78
CA PRO A 30 6.33 -4.32 4.43
C PRO A 30 7.48 -3.93 3.51
N PHE A 31 7.73 -2.63 3.39
CA PHE A 31 8.82 -2.07 2.61
C PHE A 31 9.86 -1.49 3.56
N GLY A 32 11.09 -2.01 3.48
CA GLY A 32 12.14 -1.75 4.47
C GLY A 32 12.94 -0.46 4.25
N ASP A 33 12.84 0.15 3.08
CA ASP A 33 13.56 1.40 2.81
C ASP A 33 12.70 2.61 3.16
N VAL A 34 12.96 3.14 4.37
CA VAL A 34 12.31 4.34 4.93
C VAL A 34 12.70 5.63 4.21
N ASN A 35 13.71 5.61 3.32
CA ASN A 35 14.11 6.79 2.54
C ASN A 35 13.34 6.91 1.21
N SER A 36 12.62 5.87 0.80
CA SER A 36 11.80 5.94 -0.41
C SER A 36 10.62 6.87 -0.21
N SER A 37 10.35 7.71 -1.22
CA SER A 37 9.19 8.60 -1.20
C SER A 37 7.91 7.79 -1.43
N PRO A 38 6.97 7.78 -0.47
CA PRO A 38 5.70 7.09 -0.66
C PRO A 38 4.90 7.76 -1.78
N ALA A 39 4.19 6.95 -2.56
CA ALA A 39 3.33 7.44 -3.63
C ALA A 39 1.97 7.91 -3.11
N TYR A 40 1.48 7.29 -2.02
CA TYR A 40 0.17 7.55 -1.44
C TYR A 40 0.18 7.42 0.09
N GLU A 41 -0.66 8.19 0.77
CA GLU A 41 -0.99 7.96 2.18
C GLU A 41 -2.11 6.90 2.30
N LEU A 42 -2.12 6.13 3.40
CA LEU A 42 -3.12 5.09 3.65
C LEU A 42 -4.56 5.62 3.54
N GLU A 43 -4.81 6.81 4.07
CA GLU A 43 -6.15 7.43 4.03
C GLU A 43 -6.62 7.73 2.61
N GLU A 44 -5.70 8.07 1.69
CA GLU A 44 -6.03 8.31 0.29
C GLU A 44 -6.42 7.01 -0.41
N VAL A 45 -5.73 5.92 -0.07
CA VAL A 45 -6.03 4.58 -0.60
C VAL A 45 -7.41 4.11 -0.14
N LEU A 46 -7.75 4.28 1.14
CA LEU A 46 -9.01 3.82 1.69
C LEU A 46 -10.25 4.59 1.20
N LYS A 47 -10.07 5.72 0.51
CA LYS A 47 -11.17 6.39 -0.21
C LYS A 47 -11.64 5.62 -1.45
N TYR A 48 -10.77 4.78 -2.04
CA TYR A 48 -11.04 4.07 -3.29
C TYR A 48 -11.09 2.55 -3.11
N TYR A 49 -10.45 2.01 -2.08
CA TYR A 49 -10.37 0.59 -1.80
C TYR A 49 -10.97 0.25 -0.45
N ARG A 50 -11.59 -0.93 -0.35
CA ARG A 50 -12.35 -1.34 0.84
C ARG A 50 -11.45 -1.60 2.04
N LYS A 51 -10.30 -2.23 1.80
CA LYS A 51 -9.32 -2.57 2.84
C LYS A 51 -7.94 -2.83 2.24
N ILE A 52 -6.95 -2.77 3.10
CA ILE A 52 -5.59 -3.23 2.82
C ILE A 52 -5.34 -4.52 3.62
N GLU A 53 -4.75 -5.52 2.98
CA GLU A 53 -4.26 -6.71 3.65
C GLU A 53 -2.74 -6.80 3.56
N ILE A 54 -2.11 -6.84 4.74
CA ILE A 54 -0.67 -7.04 4.86
C ILE A 54 -0.40 -8.53 4.72
N MET A 55 0.30 -8.90 3.65
CA MET A 55 0.78 -10.26 3.47
C MET A 55 1.87 -10.53 4.50
N LYS A 56 1.53 -11.35 5.51
CA LYS A 56 2.54 -11.99 6.34
C LYS A 56 3.21 -13.07 5.48
N LYS A 57 4.52 -13.19 5.62
CA LYS A 57 5.28 -14.25 4.97
C LYS A 57 4.69 -15.62 5.29
#